data_AF-A0A354B0T9-F1
#
_entry.id   AF-A0A354B0T9-F1
#
_cell.length_a   1.000
_cell.length_b   1.000
_cell.length_c   1.000
_cell.angle_alpha   90.00
_cell.angle_beta   90.00
_cell.angle_gamma   90.00
#
_symmetry.space_group_name_H-M   'P 1'
#
loop_
_entity.id
_entity.type
_entity.pdbx_description
1 polymer ?
#
loop_
_entity_poly.entity_id
_entity_poly.type
_entity_poly.pdbx_seq_one_letter_code
_entity_poly.pdbx_strand_id
1 'polypeptide(L)' 'MTGNLQAIGFLFSWLLGWGIGGSLIDAGLINAGIYSLEGGQLGTAITFSLWSLLWGAGGVWLYGRWTQPSGPKT' A
#
# COMPACT_ATOMS: atom_id res chain seq x y z
N MET A 1 -21.76 -6.07 15.59
CA MET A 1 -20.58 -5.56 16.34
C MET A 1 -19.24 -6.09 15.82
N THR A 2 -19.20 -7.21 15.08
CA THR A 2 -17.97 -7.79 14.50
C THR A 2 -17.33 -6.99 13.36
N GLY A 3 -18.12 -6.20 12.62
CA GLY A 3 -17.64 -5.43 11.47
C GLY A 3 -16.61 -4.34 11.79
N ASN A 4 -16.73 -3.67 12.94
CA ASN A 4 -15.78 -2.61 13.32
C ASN A 4 -14.39 -3.19 13.64
N LEU A 5 -14.33 -4.33 14.33
CA LEU A 5 -13.05 -4.96 14.67
C LEU A 5 -12.35 -5.51 13.41
N GLN A 6 -13.12 -6.06 12.47
CA GLN A 6 -12.61 -6.48 11.16
C GLN A 6 -12.08 -5.29 10.35
N ALA A 7 -12.81 -4.17 10.30
CA ALA A 7 -12.37 -2.96 9.62
C ALA A 7 -11.08 -2.38 10.24
N ILE A 8 -11.00 -2.35 11.57
CA ILE A 8 -9.79 -1.91 12.29
C ILE A 8 -8.62 -2.85 11.96
N GLY A 9 -8.81 -4.17 12.06
CA GLY A 9 -7.76 -5.15 11.73
C GLY A 9 -7.28 -5.06 10.28
N PHE A 10 -8.21 -4.81 9.35
CA PHE A 10 -7.89 -4.53 7.95
C PHE A 10 -7.05 -3.26 7.82
N LEU A 11 -7.48 -2.14 8.41
CA LEU A 11 -6.75 -0.87 8.35
C LEU A 11 -5.34 -0.97 8.94
N PHE A 12 -5.17 -1.67 10.06
CA PHE A 12 -3.86 -1.92 10.65
C PHE A 12 -2.96 -2.74 9.74
N SER A 13 -3.47 -3.87 9.23
CA SER A 13 -2.70 -4.74 8.33
C SER A 13 -2.37 -4.03 7.01
N TRP A 14 -3.31 -3.23 6.52
CA TRP A 14 -3.19 -2.43 5.32
C TRP A 14 -2.09 -1.36 5.45
N LEU A 15 -2.10 -0.62 6.56
CA LEU A 15 -1.12 0.41 6.88
C LEU A 15 0.28 -0.17 7.12
N LEU A 16 0.36 -1.31 7.82
CA LEU A 16 1.62 -2.02 8.03
C LEU A 16 2.20 -2.53 6.70
N GLY A 17 1.37 -3.12 5.84
CA GLY A 17 1.79 -3.54 4.50
C GLY A 17 2.27 -2.38 3.64
N TRP A 18 1.57 -1.24 3.71
CA TRP A 18 1.99 -0.02 3.02
C TRP A 18 3.36 0.49 3.52
N GLY A 19 3.53 0.62 4.84
CA GLY A 19 4.76 1.18 5.44
C GLY A 19 5.98 0.26 5.31
N ILE A 20 5.81 -1.05 5.57
CA ILE A 20 6.88 -2.04 5.45
C ILE A 20 7.25 -2.24 3.98
N GLY A 21 6.26 -2.35 3.10
CA GLY A 21 6.49 -2.52 1.66
C GLY A 21 7.25 -1.33 1.08
N GLY A 22 6.85 -0.10 1.42
CA GLY A 22 7.53 1.11 0.95
C GLY A 22 8.99 1.16 1.42
N SER A 23 9.21 0.86 2.70
CA SER A 23 10.56 0.84 3.28
C SER A 23 11.47 -0.24 2.67
N LEU A 24 10.92 -1.41 2.35
CA LEU A 24 11.68 -2.50 1.71
C LEU A 24 12.05 -2.17 0.27
N ILE A 25 11.14 -1.53 -0.48
CA ILE A 25 11.42 -1.06 -1.84
C ILE A 25 12.52 0.00 -1.80
N ASP A 26 12.40 0.99 -0.92
CA ASP A 26 13.38 2.06 -0.76
C ASP A 26 14.77 1.49 -0.40
N ALA A 27 14.82 0.57 0.58
CA ALA A 27 16.06 -0.12 0.97
C ALA A 27 16.66 -0.94 -0.18
N GLY A 28 15.83 -1.64 -0.98
CA GLY A 28 16.28 -2.41 -2.12
C GLY A 28 16.85 -1.54 -3.26
N LEU A 29 16.20 -0.41 -3.55
CA LEU A 29 16.65 0.53 -4.57
C LEU A 29 17.96 1.24 -4.17
N ILE A 30 18.12 1.56 -2.89
CA ILE A 30 19.37 2.08 -2.33
C ILE A 30 20.48 1.01 -2.42
N ASN A 31 20.18 -0.24 -2.04
CA ASN A 31 21.16 -1.34 -2.11
C ASN A 31 21.61 -1.64 -3.54
N ALA A 32 20.70 -1.51 -4.51
CA ALA A 32 20.99 -1.68 -5.94
C ALA A 32 21.70 -0.46 -6.58
N GLY A 33 21.93 0.63 -5.83
CA GLY A 33 22.58 1.84 -6.33
C GLY A 33 21.74 2.68 -7.28
N ILE A 34 20.41 2.50 -7.30
CA ILE A 34 19.49 3.22 -8.20
C ILE A 34 19.34 4.69 -7.81
N TYR A 35 19.41 5.00 -6.51
CA TYR A 35 19.60 6.37 -5.99
C TYR A 35 20.30 6.35 -4.61
N SER A 36 20.79 7.53 -4.19
CA SER A 36 21.53 7.73 -2.93
C SER A 36 20.70 8.51 -1.91
N LEU A 37 20.93 8.25 -0.62
CA LEU A 37 20.29 8.95 0.51
C LEU A 37 20.71 10.42 0.64
N GLU A 38 21.91 10.80 0.17
CA GLU A 38 22.46 12.15 0.35
C GLU A 38 22.02 13.16 -0.72
N GLY A 39 21.51 12.68 -1.87
CA GLY A 39 21.04 13.56 -2.96
C GLY A 39 19.82 13.06 -3.74
N GLY A 40 19.28 11.89 -3.39
CA GLY A 40 18.22 11.19 -4.13
C GLY A 40 16.80 11.45 -3.64
N GLN A 41 16.52 12.63 -3.06
CA GLN A 41 15.18 12.97 -2.54
C GLN A 41 14.07 12.81 -3.61
N LEU A 42 14.41 13.04 -4.88
CA LEU A 42 13.53 12.79 -6.03
C LEU A 42 13.26 11.28 -6.25
N GLY A 43 14.27 10.43 -6.13
CA GLY A 43 14.13 8.97 -6.28
C GLY A 43 13.25 8.37 -5.19
N THR A 44 13.46 8.78 -3.94
CA THR A 44 12.60 8.40 -2.82
C THR A 44 11.16 8.91 -3.00
N ALA A 45 10.97 10.16 -3.42
CA ALA A 45 9.64 10.73 -3.64
C ALA A 45 8.86 10.01 -4.75
N ILE A 46 9.53 9.65 -5.85
CA ILE A 46 8.93 8.89 -6.96
C ILE A 46 8.55 7.49 -6.48
N THR A 47 9.47 6.80 -5.82
CA THR A 47 9.23 5.44 -5.29
C THR A 47 8.08 5.43 -4.30
N PHE A 48 8.06 6.39 -3.37
CA PHE A 48 6.99 6.59 -2.41
C PHE A 48 5.64 6.84 -3.09
N SER A 49 5.60 7.71 -4.10
CA SER A 49 4.37 8.07 -4.82
C SER A 49 3.84 6.88 -5.62
N LEU A 50 4.70 6.19 -6.35
CA LEU A 50 4.34 4.99 -7.12
C LEU A 50 3.83 3.88 -6.22
N TRP A 51 4.53 3.61 -5.12
CA TRP A 51 4.11 2.59 -4.16
C TRP A 51 2.79 2.95 -3.49
N SER A 52 2.61 4.21 -3.09
CA SER A 52 1.38 4.67 -2.46
C SER A 52 0.18 4.61 -3.40
N LEU A 53 0.37 4.94 -4.67
CA LEU A 53 -0.67 4.80 -5.69
C LEU A 53 -1.00 3.33 -5.98
N LEU A 54 0.02 2.49 -6.15
CA LEU A 54 -0.17 1.07 -6.47
C LEU A 54 -0.82 0.32 -5.31
N TRP A 55 -0.30 0.48 -4.09
CA TRP A 55 -0.87 -0.12 -2.91
C TRP A 55 -2.27 0.46 -2.67
N GLY A 56 -2.42 1.79 -2.63
CA GLY A 56 -3.70 2.46 -2.43
C GLY A 56 -4.80 2.02 -3.41
N ALA A 57 -4.51 1.97 -4.71
CA ALA A 57 -5.44 1.49 -5.72
C ALA A 57 -5.78 0.00 -5.54
N GLY A 58 -4.77 -0.83 -5.21
CA GLY A 58 -4.97 -2.24 -4.88
C GLY A 58 -5.91 -2.44 -3.68
N GLY A 59 -5.80 -1.58 -2.67
CA GLY A 59 -6.64 -1.61 -1.46
C GLY A 59 -8.08 -1.22 -1.72
N VAL A 60 -8.29 -0.15 -2.50
CA VAL A 60 -9.62 0.25 -2.95
C VAL A 60 -10.26 -0.86 -3.80
N TRP A 61 -9.49 -1.49 -4.68
CA TRP A 61 -9.96 -2.60 -5.49
C TRP A 61 -10.30 -3.84 -4.65
N LEU A 62 -9.44 -4.25 -3.71
CA LEU A 62 -9.66 -5.37 -2.80
C LEU A 62 -10.87 -5.12 -1.91
N TYR A 63 -10.96 -3.93 -1.32
CA TYR A 63 -12.09 -3.50 -0.53
C TYR A 63 -13.37 -3.59 -1.35
N GLY A 64 -13.39 -3.00 -2.55
CA GLY A 64 -14.53 -3.08 -3.46
C GLY A 64 -14.91 -4.52 -3.75
N ARG A 65 -13.98 -5.36 -4.20
CA ARG A 65 -14.24 -6.75 -4.59
C ARG A 65 -14.73 -7.63 -3.44
N TRP A 66 -14.23 -7.43 -2.23
CA TRP A 66 -14.57 -8.25 -1.07
C TRP A 66 -15.75 -7.70 -0.26
N THR A 67 -16.13 -6.44 -0.46
CA THR A 67 -17.29 -5.82 0.20
C THR A 67 -18.47 -5.55 -0.73
N GLN A 68 -18.39 -5.90 -2.03
CA GLN A 68 -19.56 -5.86 -2.90
C GLN A 68 -20.69 -6.72 -2.27
N PRO A 69 -21.89 -6.16 -2.10
CA PRO A 69 -23.03 -6.95 -1.67
C PRO A 69 -23.26 -8.08 -2.68
N SER A 70 -23.53 -9.29 -2.19
CA SER A 70 -24.08 -10.39 -2.99
C SER A 70 -25.51 -10.06 -3.42
N GLY A 71 -25.69 -9.00 -4.22
CA GLY A 71 -26.97 -8.64 -4.81
C GLY A 71 -27.23 -9.53 -6.03
N PRO A 72 -28.47 -9.97 -6.28
CA PRO A 72 -28.79 -10.79 -7.44
C PRO A 72 -28.40 -10.04 -8.71
N LYS A 73 -27.63 -10.71 -9.58
CA LYS A 73 -27.50 -10.30 -10.98
C LYS A 73 -28.85 -10.57 -11.64
N THR A 74 -29.68 -9.55 -11.76
CA THR A 74 -30.83 -9.54 -12.68
C THR A 74 -30.33 -9.45 -14.11
#